data_AF-A0A382FNN7-F1
#
_entry.id   AF-A0A382FNN7-F1
#
_cell.length_a   1.000
_cell.length_b   1.000
_cell.length_c   1.000
_cell.angle_alpha   90.00
_cell.angle_beta   90.00
_cell.angle_gamma   90.00
#
_symmetry.space_group_name_H-M   'P 1'
#
loop_
_entity.id
_entity.type
_entity.pdbx_description
1 polymer ?
#
loop_
_entity_poly.entity_id
_entity_poly.type
_entity_poly.pdbx_seq_one_letter_code
_entity_poly.pdbx_strand_id
1 'polypeptide(L)'
;VEHKADIAVVGGGFGGALMAMVARRLGRSVVLIERGTHPRFAIGESSTPLANLLLQQLAEEHDLPQLLPFRRWGEWQREHPGIGCGLKRGFSFFHHTLGQSFSDDEQRRNQLLVAASPRDEVADTHWFRA
;
A
#
# COMPACT_ATOMS: atom_id res chain seq x y z
N VAL A 1 3.42 -10.58 33.33
CA VAL A 1 3.58 -9.12 33.34
C VAL A 1 2.25 -8.51 32.93
N GLU A 2 1.72 -7.56 33.70
CA GLU A 2 0.48 -6.84 33.36
C GLU A 2 0.85 -5.59 32.55
N HIS A 3 0.21 -5.37 31.40
CA HIS A 3 0.38 -4.18 30.57
C HIS A 3 -0.91 -3.36 30.58
N LYS A 4 -0.84 -2.12 31.08
CA LYS A 4 -1.96 -1.17 31.07
C LYS A 4 -1.86 -0.24 29.86
N ALA A 5 -2.92 -0.16 29.07
CA ALA A 5 -3.04 0.71 27.92
C ALA A 5 -4.50 1.12 27.70
N ASP A 6 -4.73 2.29 27.10
CA ASP A 6 -6.06 2.77 26.72
C ASP A 6 -6.64 1.96 25.55
N ILE A 7 -5.77 1.50 24.64
CA ILE A 7 -6.14 0.79 23.41
C ILE A 7 -5.26 -0.44 23.24
N ALA A 8 -5.89 -1.58 22.97
CA ALA A 8 -5.22 -2.79 22.48
C ALA A 8 -5.48 -2.96 20.98
N VAL A 9 -4.42 -2.93 20.17
CA VAL A 9 -4.49 -3.23 18.73
C VAL A 9 -4.04 -4.67 18.53
N VAL A 10 -4.93 -5.51 17.99
CA VAL A 10 -4.63 -6.92 17.70
C VAL A 10 -4.30 -7.06 16.21
N GLY A 11 -3.05 -7.41 15.91
CA GLY A 11 -2.47 -7.55 14.58
C GLY A 11 -1.47 -6.42 14.26
N GLY A 12 -0.22 -6.78 13.97
CA GLY A 12 0.89 -5.86 13.64
C GLY A 12 1.09 -5.61 12.15
N GLY A 13 0.11 -5.96 11.31
CA GLY A 13 0.14 -5.67 9.87
C GLY A 13 -0.03 -4.16 9.57
N PHE A 14 -0.03 -3.80 8.28
CA PHE A 14 -0.11 -2.42 7.79
C PHE A 14 -1.17 -1.57 8.52
N GLY A 15 -2.42 -2.00 8.54
CA GLY A 15 -3.51 -1.25 9.20
C GLY A 15 -3.36 -1.15 10.73
N GLY A 16 -2.89 -2.21 11.38
CA GLY A 16 -2.69 -2.22 12.84
C GLY A 16 -1.54 -1.32 13.28
N ALA A 17 -0.45 -1.31 12.52
CA ALA A 17 0.67 -0.38 12.74
C ALA A 17 0.23 1.08 12.56
N LEU A 18 -0.51 1.39 11.48
CA LEU A 18 -1.09 2.72 11.26
C LEU A 18 -2.01 3.14 12.41
N MET A 19 -2.95 2.27 12.80
CA MET A 19 -3.85 2.53 13.93
C MET A 19 -3.10 2.80 15.22
N ALA A 20 -2.07 2.01 15.53
CA ALA A 20 -1.26 2.21 16.73
C ALA A 20 -0.52 3.55 16.70
N MET A 21 0.06 3.93 15.55
CA MET A 21 0.74 5.23 15.38
C MET A 21 -0.23 6.40 15.53
N VAL A 22 -1.41 6.34 14.90
CA VAL A 22 -2.46 7.35 15.00
C VAL A 22 -2.96 7.49 16.44
N ALA A 23 -3.31 6.38 17.10
CA ALA A 23 -3.75 6.39 18.49
C ALA A 23 -2.70 7.00 19.42
N ARG A 24 -1.42 6.72 19.19
CA ARG A 24 -0.31 7.33 19.94
C ARG A 24 -0.24 8.84 19.73
N ARG A 25 -0.44 9.33 18.50
CA ARG A 25 -0.49 10.76 18.16
C ARG A 25 -1.67 11.48 18.80
N LEU A 26 -2.78 10.77 19.01
CA LEU A 26 -3.95 11.27 19.75
C LEU A 26 -3.79 11.19 21.28
N GLY A 27 -2.59 10.93 21.80
CA GLY A 27 -2.29 10.91 23.23
C GLY A 27 -2.73 9.64 23.97
N ARG A 28 -3.14 8.58 23.26
CA ARG A 28 -3.60 7.32 23.88
C ARG A 28 -2.45 6.36 24.08
N SER A 29 -2.41 5.69 25.23
CA SER A 29 -1.56 4.53 25.48
C SER A 29 -2.01 3.31 24.68
N VAL A 30 -1.08 2.66 23.99
CA VAL A 30 -1.38 1.56 23.05
C VAL A 30 -0.51 0.35 23.35
N VAL A 31 -1.12 -0.82 23.37
CA VAL A 31 -0.44 -2.12 23.26
C VAL A 31 -0.75 -2.72 21.89
N LEU A 32 0.29 -3.09 21.14
CA LEU A 32 0.18 -3.78 19.85
C LEU A 32 0.53 -5.25 20.05
N ILE A 33 -0.41 -6.14 19.73
CA ILE A 33 -0.26 -7.58 19.92
C ILE A 33 -0.23 -8.24 18.55
N GLU A 34 0.92 -8.77 18.17
CA GLU A 34 1.09 -9.55 16.93
C GLU A 34 1.41 -11.00 17.31
N ARG A 35 0.77 -11.94 16.61
CA ARG A 35 0.97 -13.37 16.83
C ARG A 35 2.29 -13.84 16.21
N GLY A 36 2.66 -13.28 15.05
CA GLY A 36 3.88 -13.59 14.32
C GLY A 36 5.06 -12.69 14.65
N THR A 37 6.09 -12.77 13.82
CA THR A 37 7.29 -11.94 13.88
C THR A 37 7.49 -11.27 12.51
N HIS A 38 7.99 -10.04 12.50
CA HIS A 38 8.38 -9.35 11.26
C HIS A 38 9.87 -9.63 10.94
N PRO A 39 10.25 -9.75 9.66
CA PRO A 39 9.41 -9.69 8.46
C PRO A 39 8.56 -10.95 8.27
N ARG A 40 7.42 -10.79 7.59
CA ARG A 40 6.55 -11.91 7.21
C ARG A 40 5.78 -11.56 5.94
N PHE A 41 5.51 -12.59 5.16
CA PHE A 41 4.69 -12.48 3.97
C PHE A 41 3.26 -12.01 4.28
N ALA A 42 2.70 -11.17 3.39
CA ALA A 42 1.28 -10.83 3.37
C ALA A 42 0.81 -10.44 1.97
N ILE A 43 -0.36 -10.93 1.56
CA ILE A 43 -1.04 -10.44 0.34
C ILE A 43 -1.53 -9.00 0.51
N GLY A 44 -1.98 -8.41 -0.61
CA GLY A 44 -2.45 -7.01 -0.64
C GLY A 44 -1.31 -6.06 -0.96
N GLU A 45 -0.71 -6.27 -2.13
CA GLU A 45 0.48 -5.55 -2.62
C GLU A 45 0.11 -4.44 -3.62
N SER A 46 -1.07 -4.51 -4.23
CA SER A 46 -1.49 -3.60 -5.30
C SER A 46 -2.15 -2.34 -4.74
N SER A 47 -1.41 -1.22 -4.64
CA SER A 47 -2.00 0.07 -4.23
C SER A 47 -2.83 0.70 -5.35
N THR A 48 -3.59 1.75 -5.02
CA THR A 48 -4.42 2.51 -5.97
C THR A 48 -4.26 4.01 -5.70
N PRO A 49 -4.70 4.90 -6.59
CA PRO A 49 -4.58 6.34 -6.35
C PRO A 49 -5.31 6.76 -5.08
N LEU A 50 -6.46 6.14 -4.80
CA LEU A 50 -7.21 6.41 -3.57
C LEU A 50 -6.46 5.91 -2.32
N ALA A 51 -5.80 4.76 -2.38
CA ALA A 51 -4.99 4.28 -1.27
C ALA A 51 -3.81 5.21 -0.96
N ASN A 52 -3.17 5.75 -2.00
CA ASN A 52 -2.08 6.72 -1.86
C ASN A 52 -2.57 8.03 -1.21
N LEU A 53 -3.72 8.54 -1.66
CA LEU A 53 -4.35 9.73 -1.10
C LEU A 53 -4.77 9.52 0.36
N LEU A 54 -5.33 8.35 0.68
CA LEU A 54 -5.72 8.02 2.04
C LEU A 54 -4.50 7.94 2.97
N LEU A 55 -3.40 7.32 2.52
CA LEU A 55 -2.16 7.27 3.30
C LEU A 55 -1.59 8.68 3.52
N GLN A 56 -1.61 9.52 2.49
CA GLN A 56 -1.21 10.92 2.60
C GLN A 56 -2.07 11.67 3.62
N GLN A 57 -3.40 11.56 3.52
CA GLN A 57 -4.34 12.21 4.42
C GLN A 57 -4.11 11.76 5.88
N LEU A 58 -3.99 10.46 6.13
CA LEU A 58 -3.69 9.93 7.46
C LEU A 58 -2.34 10.45 8.00
N ALA A 59 -1.34 10.59 7.13
CA ALA A 59 -0.03 11.10 7.51
C ALA A 59 -0.08 12.58 7.89
N GLU A 60 -0.82 13.40 7.13
CA GLU A 60 -0.94 14.84 7.35
C GLU A 60 -1.84 15.14 8.56
N GLU A 61 -3.01 14.49 8.68
CA GLU A 61 -3.98 14.73 9.77
C GLU A 61 -3.46 14.31 11.14
N HIS A 62 -2.56 13.33 11.20
CA HIS A 62 -2.05 12.76 12.45
C HIS A 62 -0.56 13.05 12.71
N ASP A 63 0.06 13.97 11.97
CA ASP A 63 1.48 14.32 12.10
C ASP A 63 2.40 13.07 12.04
N LEU A 64 2.27 12.28 10.98
CA LEU A 64 3.11 11.11 10.70
C LEU A 64 3.94 11.33 9.42
N PRO A 65 4.83 12.35 9.39
CA PRO A 65 5.56 12.73 8.17
C PRO A 65 6.43 11.59 7.62
N GLN A 66 6.86 10.64 8.46
CA GLN A 66 7.61 9.46 8.04
C GLN A 66 6.83 8.52 7.10
N LEU A 67 5.51 8.69 6.98
CA LEU A 67 4.67 7.90 6.06
C LEU A 67 4.56 8.53 4.66
N LEU A 68 4.82 9.84 4.54
CA LEU A 68 4.65 10.57 3.29
C LEU A 68 5.47 10.00 2.13
N PRO A 69 6.75 9.59 2.31
CA PRO A 69 7.52 9.05 1.20
C PRO A 69 6.92 7.79 0.58
N PHE A 70 6.14 7.02 1.35
CA PHE A 70 5.54 5.76 0.90
C PHE A 70 4.22 5.92 0.13
N ARG A 71 3.73 7.16 -0.04
CA ARG A 71 2.45 7.42 -0.71
C ARG A 71 2.51 7.27 -2.23
N ARG A 72 3.68 7.44 -2.86
CA ARG A 72 3.86 7.39 -4.32
C ARG A 72 5.19 6.75 -4.67
N TRP A 73 5.26 6.12 -5.84
CA TRP A 73 6.47 5.41 -6.27
C TRP A 73 7.69 6.33 -6.38
N GLY A 74 7.56 7.52 -6.97
CA GLY A 74 8.71 8.42 -7.20
C GLY A 74 9.37 8.92 -5.92
N GLU A 75 8.57 9.35 -4.94
CA GLU A 75 9.06 9.78 -3.61
C GLU A 75 9.69 8.60 -2.85
N TRP A 76 9.04 7.43 -2.87
CA TRP A 76 9.57 6.22 -2.25
C TRP A 76 10.96 5.89 -2.80
N GLN A 77 11.14 5.87 -4.12
CA GLN A 77 12.43 5.55 -4.73
C GLN A 77 13.52 6.57 -4.43
N ARG A 78 13.19 7.86 -4.31
CA ARG A 78 14.18 8.90 -3.96
C ARG A 78 14.61 8.84 -2.51
N GLU A 79 13.65 8.68 -1.60
CA GLU A 79 13.89 8.84 -0.17
C GLU A 79 14.26 7.51 0.52
N HIS A 80 13.75 6.40 -0.01
CA HIS A 80 13.98 5.05 0.53
C HIS A 80 14.31 4.01 -0.56
N PRO A 81 15.37 4.21 -1.36
CA PRO A 81 15.75 3.27 -2.42
C PRO A 81 16.10 1.86 -1.92
N GLY A 82 16.47 1.72 -0.63
CA GLY A 82 16.76 0.43 0.00
C GLY A 82 15.51 -0.39 0.37
N ILE A 83 14.31 0.20 0.29
CA ILE A 83 13.04 -0.49 0.55
C ILE A 83 12.40 -0.81 -0.80
N GLY A 84 12.40 -2.08 -1.17
CA GLY A 84 11.91 -2.52 -2.48
C GLY A 84 10.42 -2.25 -2.71
N CYS A 85 10.09 -1.79 -3.92
CA CYS A 85 8.72 -1.66 -4.39
C CYS A 85 8.66 -1.67 -5.93
N GLY A 86 7.48 -1.95 -6.49
CA GLY A 86 7.24 -1.94 -7.94
C GLY A 86 6.50 -0.69 -8.40
N LEU A 87 6.80 -0.24 -9.62
CA LEU A 87 6.06 0.82 -10.30
C LEU A 87 4.71 0.29 -10.77
N LYS A 88 3.61 0.98 -10.42
CA LYS A 88 2.28 0.66 -10.91
C LYS A 88 1.63 1.87 -11.59
N ARG A 89 1.38 1.73 -12.90
CA ARG A 89 0.84 2.81 -13.76
C ARG A 89 -0.67 2.75 -13.97
N GLY A 90 -1.31 1.68 -13.51
CA GLY A 90 -2.74 1.46 -13.71
C GLY A 90 -3.13 0.00 -13.59
N PHE A 91 -4.28 -0.32 -14.17
CA PHE A 91 -4.76 -1.69 -14.34
C PHE A 91 -4.88 -2.02 -15.81
N SER A 92 -4.49 -3.24 -16.17
CA SER A 92 -4.64 -3.77 -17.52
C SER A 92 -5.42 -5.07 -17.43
N PHE A 93 -6.54 -5.13 -18.14
CA PHE A 93 -7.41 -6.30 -18.22
C PHE A 93 -7.31 -6.89 -19.61
N PHE A 94 -7.16 -8.20 -19.69
CA PHE A 94 -7.12 -8.95 -20.94
C PHE A 94 -8.18 -10.05 -20.87
N HIS A 95 -9.09 -10.06 -21.84
CA HIS A 95 -10.14 -11.05 -21.92
C HIS A 95 -9.63 -12.32 -22.59
N HIS A 96 -9.92 -13.46 -21.99
CA HIS A 96 -9.57 -14.78 -22.51
C HIS A 96 -10.82 -15.63 -22.68
N THR A 97 -10.88 -16.38 -23.79
CA THR A 97 -11.91 -17.40 -24.01
C THR A 97 -11.34 -18.77 -23.67
N LEU A 98 -12.06 -19.55 -22.86
CA LEU A 98 -11.61 -20.88 -22.45
C LEU A 98 -11.34 -21.77 -23.68
N GLY A 99 -10.20 -22.45 -23.68
CA GLY A 99 -9.78 -23.35 -24.76
C GLY A 99 -9.20 -22.65 -26.00
N GLN A 100 -9.11 -21.32 -26.00
CA GLN A 100 -8.47 -20.55 -27.07
C GLN A 100 -7.17 -19.92 -26.57
N SER A 101 -6.12 -19.97 -27.39
CA SER A 101 -4.91 -19.19 -27.15
C SER A 101 -5.23 -17.70 -27.25
N PHE A 102 -4.62 -16.90 -26.38
CA PHE A 102 -4.72 -15.45 -26.50
C PHE A 102 -4.03 -14.97 -27.77
N SER A 103 -4.66 -14.03 -28.47
CA SER A 103 -4.07 -13.29 -29.58
C SER A 103 -4.53 -11.85 -29.50
N ASP A 104 -3.62 -10.93 -29.82
CA ASP A 104 -3.97 -9.52 -29.94
C ASP A 104 -4.98 -9.33 -31.08
N ASP A 105 -6.00 -8.52 -30.82
CA ASP A 105 -6.94 -8.00 -31.82
C ASP A 105 -6.42 -6.63 -32.26
N GLU A 106 -6.33 -6.35 -33.56
CA GLU A 106 -5.86 -5.05 -34.06
C GLU A 106 -6.73 -3.89 -33.53
N GLN A 107 -8.03 -4.15 -33.34
CA GLN A 107 -8.97 -3.20 -32.77
C GLN A 107 -8.92 -3.14 -31.23
N ARG A 108 -8.06 -3.96 -30.59
CA ARG A 108 -7.83 -4.00 -29.15
C ARG A 108 -9.10 -4.24 -28.32
N ARG A 109 -10.11 -4.93 -28.86
CA ARG A 109 -11.39 -5.14 -28.18
C ARG A 109 -11.30 -6.06 -26.97
N ASN A 110 -10.28 -6.91 -26.91
CA ASN A 110 -10.05 -7.85 -25.81
C ASN A 110 -9.19 -7.26 -24.68
N GLN A 111 -8.87 -5.96 -24.71
CA GLN A 111 -8.06 -5.33 -23.68
C GLN A 111 -8.69 -4.03 -23.16
N LEU A 112 -8.59 -3.81 -21.84
CA LEU A 112 -8.95 -2.55 -21.21
C LEU A 112 -7.75 -2.06 -20.39
N LEU A 113 -7.21 -0.91 -20.78
CA LEU A 113 -6.11 -0.24 -20.08
C LEU A 113 -6.68 0.95 -19.31
N VAL A 114 -6.56 0.90 -18.00
CA VAL A 114 -7.01 1.96 -17.09
C VAL A 114 -5.78 2.64 -16.53
N ALA A 115 -5.39 3.77 -17.12
CA ALA A 115 -4.29 4.59 -16.61
C ALA A 115 -4.69 5.24 -15.28
N ALA A 116 -3.84 5.10 -14.27
CA ALA A 116 -4.10 5.62 -12.93
C ALA A 116 -3.28 6.88 -12.61
N SER A 117 -2.19 7.13 -13.36
CA SER A 117 -1.27 8.24 -13.11
C SER A 117 -0.65 8.77 -14.40
N PRO A 118 -0.38 10.10 -14.49
CA PRO A 118 0.16 10.71 -15.70
C PRO A 118 1.67 10.46 -15.91
N ARG A 119 2.46 10.26 -14.85
CA ARG A 119 3.92 10.04 -14.90
C ARG A 119 4.44 9.24 -13.71
N ASP A 120 5.58 8.58 -13.87
CA ASP A 120 6.15 7.63 -12.87
C ASP A 120 6.31 8.26 -11.49
N GLU A 121 6.67 9.55 -11.47
CA GLU A 121 6.83 10.37 -10.27
C GLU A 121 5.64 10.29 -9.30
N VAL A 122 4.42 10.21 -9.83
CA VAL A 122 3.16 10.19 -9.04
C VAL A 122 2.42 8.87 -9.16
N ALA A 123 3.11 7.82 -9.61
CA ALA A 123 2.51 6.52 -9.83
C ALA A 123 2.18 5.80 -8.52
N ASP A 124 1.25 4.85 -8.64
CA ASP A 124 0.94 3.89 -7.59
C ASP A 124 2.11 2.93 -7.39
N THR A 125 2.05 2.22 -6.27
CA THR A 125 3.13 1.34 -5.87
C THR A 125 2.60 -0.09 -5.72
N HIS A 126 3.36 -1.05 -6.25
CA HIS A 126 3.25 -2.44 -5.84
C HIS A 126 4.15 -2.66 -4.63
N TRP A 127 3.55 -2.91 -3.47
CA TRP A 127 4.26 -3.11 -2.21
C TRP A 127 4.82 -4.53 -2.15
N PHE A 128 6.13 -4.70 -2.08
CA PHE A 128 6.68 -6.01 -1.78
C PHE A 128 6.45 -6.34 -0.30
N ARG A 129 5.70 -7.41 -0.06
CA ARG A 129 5.28 -7.81 1.30
C ARG A 129 5.71 -9.25 1.56
N ALA A 130 7.01 -9.50 1.48
CA ALA A 130 7.67 -10.79 1.73
C ALA A 130 8.40 -10.79 3.08
#